data_AF-A0A3A4R5L4-F1
#
_entry.id   AF-A0A3A4R5L4-F1
#
_cell.length_a   1.000
_cell.length_b   1.000
_cell.length_c   1.000
_cell.angle_alpha   90.00
_cell.angle_beta   90.00
_cell.angle_gamma   90.00
#
_symmetry.space_group_name_H-M   'P 1'
#
loop_
_entity.id
_entity.type
_entity.pdbx_description
1 polymer ?
#
loop_
_entity_poly.entity_id
_entity_poly.type
_entity_poly.pdbx_seq_one_letter_code
_entity_poly.pdbx_strand_id
1 'polypeptide(L)'
;MLREIIKIDEELCDGCGDCVPSCHEGALQVIDGKVRLISDLFCDGLGACIGHCPQGALTIEKREAEPYNESKVMDYIVKGGPNVIKAHLEHLIDHNELDFVTEAIEYLNKYNIPIPELRKEKVEHTSCPGSKEMSFEADDYSENESGSRQSHLTHWPIQLHLVSPQAQYYRDAHLLLAADCCGFSYPDFHKDFLKGKSLAIACPKLDTNKQVYFDKLITMIEQSRLKAITVLVMQVPCCGGLVQMVQQAIEMTGSDIVVDVKVIGIDGKVLKETQIN
;
A
#
# COMPACT_ATOMS: atom_id res chain seq x y z
N MET A 1 7.29 0.75 -20.63
CA MET A 1 6.48 1.91 -20.15
C MET A 1 7.31 2.70 -19.14
N LEU A 2 7.22 4.03 -19.11
CA LEU A 2 7.93 4.84 -18.10
C LEU A 2 7.40 4.51 -16.69
N ARG A 3 8.28 4.10 -15.78
CA ARG A 3 7.97 3.84 -14.36
C ARG A 3 8.85 4.72 -13.48
N GLU A 4 8.30 5.12 -12.34
CA GLU A 4 9.07 5.75 -11.25
C GLU A 4 9.79 4.64 -10.49
N ILE A 5 11.11 4.77 -10.32
CA ILE A 5 11.97 3.78 -9.66
C ILE A 5 12.90 4.50 -8.69
N ILE A 6 13.23 3.84 -7.58
CA ILE A 6 14.19 4.33 -6.60
C ILE A 6 15.60 4.23 -7.17
N LYS A 7 16.31 5.36 -7.18
CA LYS A 7 17.73 5.46 -7.44
C LYS A 7 18.48 5.66 -6.14
N ILE A 8 19.56 4.89 -5.96
CA ILE A 8 20.43 4.96 -4.79
C ILE A 8 21.76 5.58 -5.22
N ASP A 9 22.16 6.65 -4.54
CA ASP A 9 23.49 7.22 -4.65
C ASP A 9 24.46 6.43 -3.77
N GLU A 10 25.37 5.70 -4.42
CA GLU A 10 26.31 4.81 -3.73
C GLU A 10 27.39 5.56 -2.93
N GLU A 11 27.66 6.82 -3.29
CA GLU A 11 28.65 7.65 -2.59
C GLU A 11 28.07 8.15 -1.27
N LEU A 12 26.79 8.51 -1.26
CA LEU A 12 26.09 8.97 -0.05
C LEU A 12 25.61 7.82 0.84
N CYS A 13 25.25 6.68 0.28
CA CYS A 13 24.76 5.56 1.07
C CYS A 13 25.88 4.98 1.94
N ASP A 14 25.73 4.95 3.26
CA ASP A 14 26.71 4.35 4.20
C ASP A 14 26.35 2.91 4.60
N GLY A 15 25.22 2.39 4.12
CA GLY A 15 24.75 1.04 4.43
C GLY A 15 24.01 0.88 5.75
N CYS A 16 23.62 1.96 6.43
CA CYS A 16 22.87 1.90 7.69
C CYS A 16 21.60 1.03 7.63
N GLY A 17 20.92 1.01 6.48
CA GLY A 17 19.77 0.14 6.23
C GLY A 17 18.43 0.67 6.75
N ASP A 18 18.37 1.89 7.30
CA ASP A 18 17.15 2.47 7.90
C ASP A 18 15.96 2.56 6.93
N CYS A 19 16.23 2.61 5.63
CA CYS A 19 15.23 2.65 4.57
C CYS A 19 14.66 1.27 4.18
N VAL A 20 15.31 0.18 4.57
CA VAL A 20 14.93 -1.20 4.21
C VAL A 20 13.59 -1.61 4.85
N PRO A 21 13.34 -1.40 6.16
CA PRO A 21 12.05 -1.73 6.78
C PRO A 21 10.85 -0.99 6.15
N SER A 22 11.08 0.18 5.56
CA SER A 22 10.06 0.99 4.90
C SER A 22 9.74 0.52 3.48
N CYS A 23 10.54 -0.40 2.93
CA CYS A 23 10.32 -1.03 1.63
C CYS A 23 9.45 -2.30 1.81
N HIS A 24 8.14 -2.10 1.80
CA HIS A 24 7.16 -3.17 2.06
C HIS A 24 7.15 -4.26 1.00
N GLU A 25 7.61 -3.93 -0.21
CA GLU A 25 7.74 -4.86 -1.33
C GLU A 25 9.08 -5.65 -1.28
N GLY A 26 9.95 -5.37 -0.32
CA GLY A 26 11.21 -6.08 -0.14
C GLY A 26 12.27 -5.79 -1.22
N ALA A 27 12.11 -4.73 -2.02
CA ALA A 27 13.02 -4.38 -3.10
C ALA A 27 14.40 -3.86 -2.64
N LEU A 28 14.55 -3.46 -1.38
CA LEU A 28 15.80 -2.96 -0.80
C LEU A 28 16.41 -3.97 0.17
N GLN A 29 17.71 -4.22 0.05
CA GLN A 29 18.47 -5.03 1.02
C GLN A 29 19.84 -4.39 1.30
N VAL A 30 20.37 -4.61 2.50
CA VAL A 30 21.76 -4.26 2.81
C VAL A 30 22.66 -5.40 2.33
N ILE A 31 23.51 -5.13 1.35
CA ILE A 31 24.47 -6.09 0.83
C ILE A 31 25.84 -5.42 0.71
N ASP A 32 26.87 -6.10 1.22
CA ASP A 32 28.26 -5.61 1.25
C ASP A 32 28.42 -4.20 1.86
N GLY A 33 27.66 -3.92 2.92
CA GLY A 33 27.71 -2.65 3.65
C GLY A 33 27.10 -1.48 2.88
N LYS A 34 26.25 -1.73 1.88
CA LYS A 34 25.48 -0.70 1.16
C LYS A 34 24.04 -1.16 0.98
N VAL A 35 23.10 -0.22 0.92
CA VAL A 35 21.72 -0.54 0.52
C VAL A 35 21.69 -0.70 -1.00
N ARG A 36 21.09 -1.80 -1.47
CA ARG A 36 20.97 -2.17 -2.87
C ARG A 36 19.49 -2.35 -3.22
N LEU A 37 19.12 -1.84 -4.39
CA LEU A 37 17.86 -2.21 -5.03
C LEU A 37 18.08 -3.56 -5.71
N ILE A 38 17.50 -4.62 -5.13
CA ILE A 38 17.71 -6.00 -5.60
C ILE A 38 16.78 -6.35 -6.77
N SER A 39 15.69 -5.61 -6.97
CA SER A 39 14.77 -5.83 -8.08
C SER A 39 13.95 -4.58 -8.39
N ASP A 40 14.02 -4.16 -9.64
CA ASP A 40 13.16 -3.12 -10.22
C ASP A 40 11.69 -3.53 -10.23
N LEU A 41 11.41 -4.83 -10.33
CA LEU A 41 10.05 -5.34 -10.44
C LEU A 41 9.26 -5.07 -9.16
N PHE A 42 9.91 -5.29 -8.01
CA PHE A 42 9.35 -5.05 -6.68
C PHE A 42 9.46 -3.59 -6.26
N CYS A 43 10.13 -2.73 -7.04
CA CYS A 43 10.09 -1.31 -6.81
C CYS A 43 8.77 -0.72 -7.31
N ASP A 44 7.90 -0.33 -6.37
CA ASP A 44 6.64 0.35 -6.66
C ASP A 44 6.80 1.82 -7.09
N GLY A 45 7.98 2.41 -6.84
CA GLY A 45 8.27 3.80 -7.16
C GLY A 45 7.64 4.82 -6.20
N LEU A 46 7.01 4.37 -5.12
CA LEU A 46 6.22 5.25 -4.23
C LEU A 46 7.08 6.13 -3.32
N GLY A 47 8.37 5.85 -3.16
CA GLY A 47 9.28 6.71 -2.39
C GLY A 47 9.22 6.56 -0.88
N ALA A 48 8.53 5.54 -0.34
CA ALA A 48 8.40 5.33 1.11
C ALA A 48 9.76 5.24 1.84
N CYS A 49 10.78 4.73 1.16
CA CYS A 49 12.14 4.60 1.67
C CYS A 49 12.91 5.92 1.75
N ILE A 50 12.55 6.95 0.97
CA ILE A 50 13.34 8.18 0.79
C ILE A 50 13.42 8.99 2.09
N GLY A 51 12.30 9.18 2.77
CA GLY A 51 12.25 9.90 4.06
C GLY A 51 12.95 9.18 5.21
N HIS A 52 13.35 7.92 4.99
CA HIS A 52 14.03 7.09 5.99
C HIS A 52 15.54 6.98 5.72
N CYS A 53 16.07 7.64 4.68
CA CYS A 53 17.50 7.67 4.44
C CYS A 53 18.13 8.90 5.12
N PRO A 54 18.87 8.73 6.23
CA PRO A 54 19.49 9.85 6.93
C PRO A 54 20.56 10.54 6.07
N GLN A 55 21.17 9.82 5.12
CA GLN A 55 22.18 10.35 4.20
C GLN A 55 21.60 11.04 2.97
N GLY A 56 20.28 11.00 2.77
CA GLY A 56 19.65 11.54 1.57
C GLY A 56 20.06 10.83 0.27
N ALA A 57 20.51 9.58 0.35
CA ALA A 57 21.04 8.82 -0.78
C ALA A 57 19.97 8.29 -1.75
N LEU A 58 18.68 8.44 -1.44
CA LEU A 58 17.58 7.86 -2.23
C LEU A 58 16.82 8.95 -2.97
N THR A 59 16.61 8.77 -4.27
CA THR A 59 15.81 9.66 -5.13
C THR A 59 14.87 8.84 -6.02
N ILE A 60 13.85 9.48 -6.60
CA ILE A 60 13.01 8.87 -7.63
C ILE A 60 13.55 9.30 -9.00
N GLU A 61 13.78 8.35 -9.89
CA GLU A 61 14.00 8.61 -11.31
C GLU A 61 12.88 8.00 -12.16
N LYS A 62 12.56 8.66 -13.28
CA LYS A 62 11.69 8.10 -14.32
C LYS A 62 12.56 7.44 -15.36
N ARG A 63 12.43 6.12 -15.50
CA ARG A 63 13.09 5.36 -16.57
C ARG A 63 12.13 4.47 -17.31
N GLU A 64 12.43 4.16 -18.57
CA GLU A 64 11.65 3.17 -19.31
C GLU A 64 11.85 1.81 -18.67
N ALA A 65 10.77 1.28 -18.09
CA ALA A 65 10.72 -0.12 -17.70
C ALA A 65 10.31 -0.94 -18.92
N GLU A 66 11.30 -1.61 -19.49
CA GLU A 66 11.11 -2.71 -20.40
C GLU A 66 10.31 -3.84 -19.69
N PRO A 67 9.64 -4.73 -20.43
CA PRO A 67 9.15 -5.98 -19.86
C PRO A 67 10.25 -6.66 -19.06
N TYR A 68 9.88 -7.30 -17.94
CA TYR A 68 10.85 -7.98 -17.09
C TYR A 68 11.71 -8.94 -17.94
N ASN A 69 13.03 -8.76 -17.86
CA ASN A 69 14.00 -9.55 -18.58
C ASN A 69 15.11 -9.91 -17.60
N GLU A 70 15.16 -11.17 -17.21
CA GLU A 70 16.06 -11.64 -16.17
C GLU A 70 17.52 -11.50 -16.61
N SER A 71 17.84 -11.74 -17.88
CA SER A 71 19.20 -11.56 -18.40
C SER A 71 19.74 -10.13 -18.19
N LYS A 72 18.91 -9.10 -18.41
CA LYS A 72 19.27 -7.69 -18.15
C LYS A 72 19.41 -7.40 -16.65
N VAL A 73 18.60 -8.03 -15.81
CA VAL A 73 18.73 -7.94 -14.34
C VAL A 73 20.08 -8.54 -13.91
N MET A 74 20.45 -9.68 -14.50
CA MET A 74 21.71 -10.35 -14.21
C MET A 74 22.95 -9.53 -14.59
N ASP A 75 22.89 -8.66 -15.61
CA ASP A 75 23.97 -7.70 -15.92
C ASP A 75 24.34 -6.80 -14.73
N TYR A 76 23.38 -6.53 -13.83
CA TYR A 76 23.60 -5.77 -12.61
C TYR A 76 23.91 -6.68 -11.42
N ILE A 77 23.11 -7.73 -11.21
CA ILE A 77 23.24 -8.65 -10.06
C ILE A 77 24.64 -9.25 -9.96
N VAL A 78 25.27 -9.62 -11.07
CA VAL A 78 26.61 -10.21 -11.05
C VAL A 78 27.71 -9.25 -10.59
N LYS A 79 27.52 -7.93 -10.76
CA LYS A 79 28.46 -6.91 -10.27
C LYS A 79 28.50 -6.84 -8.74
N GLY A 80 27.41 -7.25 -8.10
CA GLY A 80 27.30 -7.37 -6.65
C GLY A 80 28.00 -8.61 -6.06
N GLY A 81 28.58 -9.47 -6.90
CA GLY A 81 29.35 -10.62 -6.44
C GLY A 81 28.52 -11.81 -5.96
N PRO A 82 29.16 -12.88 -5.46
CA PRO A 82 28.54 -14.19 -5.24
C PRO A 82 27.36 -14.18 -4.25
N ASN A 83 27.42 -13.33 -3.23
CA ASN A 83 26.35 -13.24 -2.22
C ASN A 83 25.09 -12.57 -2.78
N VAL A 84 25.24 -11.56 -3.64
CA VAL A 84 24.12 -10.90 -4.33
C VAL A 84 23.46 -11.86 -5.32
N ILE A 85 24.27 -12.59 -6.09
CA ILE A 85 23.79 -13.64 -7.00
C ILE A 85 22.99 -14.70 -6.22
N LYS A 86 23.51 -15.14 -5.06
CA LYS A 86 22.85 -16.11 -4.21
C LYS A 86 21.50 -15.61 -3.70
N ALA A 87 21.47 -14.41 -3.13
CA ALA A 87 20.25 -13.82 -2.58
C ALA A 87 19.17 -13.64 -3.67
N HIS A 88 19.58 -13.22 -4.86
CA HIS A 88 18.68 -13.05 -6.01
C HIS A 88 18.07 -14.38 -6.48
N LEU A 89 18.90 -15.42 -6.67
CA LEU A 89 18.42 -16.75 -7.08
C LEU A 89 17.48 -17.36 -6.02
N GLU A 90 17.81 -17.23 -4.74
CA GLU A 90 16.98 -17.71 -3.64
C GLU A 90 15.62 -16.99 -3.62
N HIS A 91 15.61 -15.68 -3.80
CA HIS A 91 14.41 -14.89 -3.87
C HIS A 91 13.47 -15.31 -5.02
N LEU A 92 14.00 -15.53 -6.23
CA LEU A 92 13.20 -16.03 -7.36
C LEU A 92 12.59 -17.41 -7.05
N ILE A 93 13.34 -18.30 -6.38
CA ILE A 93 12.85 -19.62 -5.96
C ILE A 93 11.72 -19.49 -4.92
N ASP A 94 11.88 -18.59 -3.95
CA ASP A 94 10.91 -18.38 -2.87
C ASP A 94 9.57 -17.85 -3.39
N HIS A 95 9.59 -17.07 -4.48
CA HIS A 95 8.41 -16.58 -5.18
C HIS A 95 7.88 -17.51 -6.28
N ASN A 96 8.48 -18.70 -6.45
CA ASN A 96 8.08 -19.71 -7.42
C ASN A 96 8.20 -19.26 -8.89
N GLU A 97 9.14 -18.34 -9.16
CA GLU A 97 9.44 -17.76 -10.47
C GLU A 97 10.51 -18.58 -11.22
N LEU A 98 10.23 -19.87 -11.42
CA LEU A 98 11.23 -20.86 -11.87
C LEU A 98 11.76 -20.62 -13.30
N ASP A 99 10.96 -20.00 -14.16
CA ASP A 99 11.39 -19.66 -15.53
C ASP A 99 12.52 -18.62 -15.50
N PHE A 100 12.42 -17.62 -14.61
CA PHE A 100 13.46 -16.63 -14.41
C PHE A 100 14.69 -17.22 -13.69
N VAL A 101 14.52 -18.15 -12.75
CA VAL A 101 15.67 -18.88 -12.18
C VAL A 101 16.48 -19.56 -13.28
N THR A 102 15.80 -20.18 -14.25
CA THR A 102 16.43 -20.85 -15.39
C THR A 102 17.19 -19.84 -16.26
N GLU A 103 16.56 -18.73 -16.63
CA GLU A 103 17.19 -17.67 -17.42
C GLU A 103 18.44 -17.08 -16.70
N ALA A 104 18.37 -16.88 -15.38
CA ALA A 104 19.48 -16.40 -14.58
C ALA A 104 20.66 -17.38 -14.54
N ILE A 105 20.38 -18.68 -14.41
CA ILE A 105 21.40 -19.74 -14.45
C ILE A 105 22.04 -19.82 -15.84
N GLU A 106 21.25 -19.72 -16.91
CA GLU A 106 21.77 -19.69 -18.28
C GLU A 106 22.71 -18.50 -18.51
N TYR A 107 22.36 -17.32 -17.98
CA TYR A 107 23.24 -16.17 -17.98
C TYR A 107 24.57 -16.45 -17.27
N LEU A 108 24.53 -16.96 -16.04
CA LEU A 108 25.75 -17.25 -15.25
C LEU A 108 26.67 -18.23 -15.98
N ASN A 109 26.10 -19.30 -16.56
CA ASN A 109 26.83 -20.28 -17.36
C ASN A 109 27.45 -19.64 -18.61
N LYS A 110 26.70 -18.81 -19.33
CA LYS A 110 27.17 -18.12 -20.54
C LYS A 110 28.40 -17.25 -20.29
N TYR A 111 28.49 -16.62 -19.13
CA TYR A 111 29.59 -15.74 -18.74
C TYR A 111 30.64 -16.42 -17.83
N ASN A 112 30.58 -17.74 -17.62
CA ASN A 112 31.47 -18.52 -16.75
C ASN A 112 31.54 -17.98 -15.30
N ILE A 113 30.41 -17.51 -14.78
CA ILE A 113 30.29 -17.02 -13.39
C ILE A 113 29.87 -18.18 -12.49
N PRO A 114 30.59 -18.48 -11.40
CA PRO A 114 30.24 -19.57 -10.49
C PRO A 114 28.85 -19.40 -9.90
N ILE A 115 28.03 -20.45 -9.98
CA ILE A 115 26.70 -20.48 -9.36
C ILE A 115 26.90 -20.76 -7.85
N PRO A 116 26.40 -19.89 -6.96
CA PRO A 116 26.57 -20.09 -5.52
C PRO A 116 25.70 -21.24 -4.99
N GLU A 117 26.10 -21.83 -3.86
CA GLU A 117 25.30 -22.84 -3.17
C GLU A 117 24.01 -22.21 -2.59
N LEU A 118 22.86 -22.65 -3.11
CA LEU A 118 21.52 -22.22 -2.71
C LEU A 118 21.02 -23.00 -1.49
N ARG A 119 20.16 -22.39 -0.66
CA ARG A 119 19.60 -23.07 0.53
C ARG A 119 18.68 -24.22 0.12
N LYS A 120 18.65 -25.27 0.95
CA LYS A 120 17.77 -26.43 0.76
C LYS A 120 16.39 -26.27 1.41
N GLU A 121 16.25 -25.30 2.30
CA GLU A 121 15.03 -25.06 3.08
C GLU A 121 14.42 -23.73 2.63
N LYS A 122 13.13 -23.75 2.27
CA LYS A 122 12.35 -22.54 1.98
C LYS A 122 12.35 -21.66 3.22
N VAL A 123 12.70 -20.39 3.07
CA VAL A 123 12.42 -19.40 4.11
C VAL A 123 10.91 -19.20 4.10
N GLU A 124 10.23 -19.46 5.22
CA GLU A 124 8.84 -19.06 5.36
C GLU A 124 8.78 -17.53 5.26
N HIS A 125 8.43 -17.02 4.08
CA HIS A 125 7.95 -15.65 3.98
C HIS A 125 6.71 -15.55 4.85
N THR A 126 6.84 -14.87 5.99
CA THR A 126 5.68 -14.40 6.74
C THR A 126 4.90 -13.48 5.80
N SER A 127 3.82 -14.02 5.23
CA SER A 127 2.87 -13.23 4.46
C SER A 127 2.55 -11.96 5.25
N CYS A 128 2.57 -10.80 4.57
CA CYS A 128 2.15 -9.55 5.19
C CYS A 128 0.79 -9.81 5.86
N PRO A 129 0.61 -9.50 7.15
CA PRO A 129 -0.62 -9.79 7.86
C PRO A 129 -1.88 -9.29 7.12
N GLY A 130 -1.75 -8.22 6.33
CA GLY A 130 -2.83 -7.66 5.51
C GLY A 130 -3.12 -8.39 4.20
N SER A 131 -2.38 -9.44 3.84
CA SER A 131 -2.61 -10.28 2.65
C SER A 131 -2.49 -11.78 2.96
N LYS A 132 -2.49 -12.14 4.24
CA LYS A 132 -2.52 -13.52 4.70
C LYS A 132 -3.87 -14.15 4.40
N GLU A 133 -3.87 -15.30 3.73
CA GLU A 133 -5.08 -16.10 3.52
C GLU A 133 -5.61 -16.63 4.85
N MET A 134 -6.91 -16.44 5.10
CA MET A 134 -7.59 -16.83 6.32
C MET A 134 -9.01 -17.27 5.99
N SER A 135 -9.52 -18.25 6.76
CA SER A 135 -10.92 -18.68 6.73
C SER A 135 -11.50 -18.57 8.14
N PHE A 136 -12.76 -18.16 8.23
CA PHE A 136 -13.50 -18.09 9.50
C PHE A 136 -14.54 -19.21 9.51
N GLU A 137 -14.68 -19.91 10.63
CA GLU A 137 -15.81 -20.83 10.82
C GLU A 137 -17.09 -20.02 10.97
N ALA A 138 -18.17 -20.47 10.33
CA ALA A 138 -19.47 -19.88 10.54
C ALA A 138 -19.99 -20.30 11.93
N ASP A 139 -20.13 -19.34 12.83
CA ASP A 139 -20.85 -19.56 14.08
C ASP A 139 -22.32 -19.89 13.75
N ASP A 140 -22.88 -20.87 14.46
CA ASP A 140 -24.27 -21.33 14.32
C ASP A 140 -25.23 -20.31 14.98
N TYR A 141 -25.28 -19.09 14.45
CA TYR A 141 -26.16 -18.03 14.94
C TYR A 141 -27.56 -18.20 14.35
N SER A 142 -28.50 -18.66 15.17
CA SER A 142 -29.92 -18.48 14.92
C SER A 142 -30.37 -17.07 15.33
N GLU A 143 -30.23 -16.08 14.45
CA GLU A 143 -30.92 -14.80 14.61
C GLU A 143 -31.67 -14.43 13.33
N ASN A 144 -32.94 -14.05 13.49
CA ASN A 144 -33.87 -13.70 12.42
C ASN A 144 -33.42 -12.42 11.70
N GLU A 145 -32.54 -12.54 10.71
CA GLU A 145 -32.26 -11.56 9.65
C GLU A 145 -33.46 -11.42 8.67
N SER A 146 -34.69 -11.46 9.19
CA SER A 146 -35.90 -11.36 8.37
C SER A 146 -36.20 -9.90 7.99
N GLY A 147 -36.53 -9.67 6.71
CA GLY A 147 -36.99 -8.37 6.19
C GLY A 147 -36.01 -7.70 5.22
N SER A 148 -36.44 -6.59 4.60
CA SER A 148 -35.59 -5.78 3.74
C SER A 148 -34.85 -4.69 4.54
N ARG A 149 -33.59 -4.44 4.20
CA ARG A 149 -32.81 -3.32 4.75
C ARG A 149 -33.06 -2.07 3.90
N GLN A 150 -33.36 -0.94 4.54
CA GLN A 150 -33.48 0.35 3.85
C GLN A 150 -32.10 0.87 3.48
N SER A 151 -31.89 1.20 2.20
CA SER A 151 -30.66 1.89 1.81
C SER A 151 -30.64 3.29 2.41
N HIS A 152 -29.54 3.60 3.11
CA HIS A 152 -29.19 4.94 3.56
C HIS A 152 -28.32 5.72 2.56
N LEU A 153 -28.04 5.19 1.38
CA LEU A 153 -27.28 5.89 0.34
C LEU A 153 -28.14 7.01 -0.27
N THR A 154 -27.63 8.23 -0.25
CA THR A 154 -28.34 9.44 -0.72
C THR A 154 -27.80 9.97 -2.04
N HIS A 155 -26.70 9.43 -2.55
CA HIS A 155 -26.04 9.94 -3.75
C HIS A 155 -25.26 8.85 -4.50
N TRP A 156 -24.86 9.18 -5.74
CA TRP A 156 -23.99 8.38 -6.60
C TRP A 156 -23.22 9.33 -7.55
N PRO A 157 -21.96 9.04 -7.96
CA PRO A 157 -21.11 7.91 -7.59
C PRO A 157 -20.54 8.00 -6.17
N ILE A 158 -19.95 6.91 -5.67
CA ILE A 158 -19.37 6.85 -4.31
C ILE A 158 -17.85 6.70 -4.30
N GLN A 159 -17.23 6.32 -5.42
CA GLN A 159 -15.78 6.16 -5.53
C GLN A 159 -15.09 7.53 -5.47
N LEU A 160 -14.14 7.72 -4.55
CA LEU A 160 -13.44 8.99 -4.37
C LEU A 160 -12.75 9.45 -5.67
N HIS A 161 -12.34 8.50 -6.52
CA HIS A 161 -11.82 8.76 -7.85
C HIS A 161 -12.83 9.45 -8.79
N LEU A 162 -14.10 9.07 -8.71
CA LEU A 162 -15.17 9.52 -9.62
C LEU A 162 -15.92 10.75 -9.12
N VAL A 163 -16.02 10.93 -7.80
CA VAL A 163 -16.84 12.01 -7.22
C VAL A 163 -16.23 13.38 -7.49
N SER A 164 -17.09 14.37 -7.73
CA SER A 164 -16.69 15.77 -7.73
C SER A 164 -16.66 16.28 -6.28
N PRO A 165 -15.55 16.89 -5.81
CA PRO A 165 -15.44 17.37 -4.44
C PRO A 165 -16.41 18.51 -4.11
N GLN A 166 -16.94 19.20 -5.12
CA GLN A 166 -17.91 20.31 -4.98
C GLN A 166 -19.36 19.89 -5.23
N ALA A 167 -19.64 18.58 -5.35
CA ALA A 167 -21.00 18.09 -5.56
C ALA A 167 -21.92 18.52 -4.41
N GLN A 168 -23.20 18.78 -4.73
CA GLN A 168 -24.16 19.34 -3.77
C GLN A 168 -24.30 18.50 -2.50
N TYR A 169 -24.17 17.18 -2.61
CA TYR A 169 -24.26 16.28 -1.46
C TYR A 169 -23.05 16.35 -0.51
N TYR A 170 -21.92 16.96 -0.88
CA TYR A 170 -20.81 17.23 0.04
C TYR A 170 -20.90 18.59 0.72
N ARG A 171 -21.79 19.47 0.26
CA ARG A 171 -21.92 20.81 0.84
C ARG A 171 -22.45 20.74 2.27
N ASP A 172 -21.70 21.29 3.22
CA ASP A 172 -22.07 21.36 4.64
C ASP A 172 -22.37 19.96 5.25
N ALA A 173 -21.75 18.91 4.68
CA ALA A 173 -22.05 17.51 4.97
C ALA A 173 -21.12 16.91 6.05
N HIS A 174 -21.59 15.82 6.67
CA HIS A 174 -20.72 14.88 7.38
C HIS A 174 -20.23 13.86 6.35
N LEU A 175 -18.93 13.89 6.04
CA LEU A 175 -18.32 12.92 5.13
C LEU A 175 -18.11 11.59 5.86
N LEU A 176 -18.55 10.48 5.27
CA LEU A 176 -18.05 9.15 5.58
C LEU A 176 -17.03 8.79 4.51
N LEU A 177 -15.74 8.80 4.87
CA LEU A 177 -14.65 8.32 4.03
C LEU A 177 -14.31 6.88 4.45
N ALA A 178 -14.76 5.90 3.67
CA ALA A 178 -14.64 4.50 4.03
C ALA A 178 -13.65 3.75 3.14
N ALA A 179 -12.84 2.86 3.72
CA ALA A 179 -12.09 1.89 2.96
C ALA A 179 -13.05 0.88 2.30
N ASP A 180 -12.75 0.47 1.06
CA ASP A 180 -13.63 -0.39 0.25
C ASP A 180 -14.09 -1.66 1.00
N CYS A 181 -13.16 -2.34 1.68
CA CYS A 181 -13.44 -3.56 2.42
C CYS A 181 -14.47 -3.34 3.55
N CYS A 182 -14.54 -2.15 4.17
CA CYS A 182 -15.46 -1.90 5.28
C CYS A 182 -16.93 -2.08 4.88
N GLY A 183 -17.27 -1.75 3.62
CA GLY A 183 -18.64 -1.91 3.09
C GLY A 183 -19.09 -3.36 2.98
N PHE A 184 -18.15 -4.29 2.88
CA PHE A 184 -18.42 -5.73 2.70
C PHE A 184 -18.11 -6.55 3.96
N SER A 185 -17.19 -6.07 4.80
CA SER A 185 -16.78 -6.77 6.03
C SER A 185 -17.67 -6.43 7.23
N TYR A 186 -18.32 -5.26 7.27
CA TYR A 186 -19.18 -4.87 8.39
C TYR A 186 -20.68 -5.09 8.06
N PRO A 187 -21.40 -5.97 8.78
CA PRO A 187 -22.77 -6.37 8.42
C PRO A 187 -23.78 -5.23 8.30
N ASP A 188 -23.72 -4.25 9.22
CA ASP A 188 -24.73 -3.18 9.34
C ASP A 188 -24.22 -1.82 8.85
N PHE A 189 -23.38 -1.81 7.80
CA PHE A 189 -22.66 -0.62 7.33
C PHE A 189 -23.59 0.59 7.09
N HIS A 190 -24.73 0.35 6.43
CA HIS A 190 -25.68 1.41 6.12
C HIS A 190 -26.31 2.00 7.39
N LYS A 191 -26.65 1.13 8.36
CA LYS A 191 -27.36 1.49 9.59
C LYS A 191 -26.45 2.28 10.53
N ASP A 192 -25.23 1.80 10.73
CA ASP A 192 -24.34 2.29 11.79
C ASP A 192 -23.40 3.39 11.32
N PHE A 193 -23.04 3.41 10.02
CA PHE A 193 -22.05 4.36 9.50
C PHE A 193 -22.61 5.32 8.46
N LEU A 194 -23.39 4.84 7.49
CA LEU A 194 -23.81 5.67 6.34
C LEU A 194 -24.97 6.62 6.66
N LYS A 195 -25.89 6.23 7.55
CA LYS A 195 -27.11 6.99 7.82
C LYS A 195 -26.82 8.44 8.18
N GLY A 196 -27.31 9.35 7.33
CA GLY A 196 -27.17 10.80 7.51
C GLY A 196 -25.84 11.39 7.05
N LYS A 197 -24.96 10.60 6.42
CA LYS A 197 -23.65 11.01 5.94
C LYS A 197 -23.55 10.93 4.41
N SER A 198 -22.64 11.72 3.85
CA SER A 198 -22.28 11.62 2.44
C SER A 198 -21.07 10.72 2.28
N LEU A 199 -21.19 9.68 1.45
CA LEU A 199 -20.16 8.65 1.29
C LEU A 199 -19.11 9.00 0.24
N ALA A 200 -17.83 8.75 0.56
CA ALA A 200 -16.79 8.49 -0.42
C ALA A 200 -16.02 7.22 -0.03
N ILE A 201 -15.70 6.36 -0.99
CA ILE A 201 -14.88 5.16 -0.77
C ILE A 201 -13.55 5.21 -1.52
N ALA A 202 -12.50 4.64 -0.93
CA ALA A 202 -11.18 4.54 -1.53
C ALA A 202 -10.37 3.39 -0.92
N CYS A 203 -9.47 2.82 -1.70
CA CYS A 203 -8.49 1.84 -1.25
C CYS A 203 -7.07 2.38 -1.45
N PRO A 204 -6.38 2.86 -0.39
CA PRO A 204 -5.02 3.41 -0.51
C PRO A 204 -3.96 2.41 -1.02
N LYS A 205 -4.27 1.10 -1.05
CA LYS A 205 -3.39 0.08 -1.65
C LYS A 205 -3.63 -0.12 -3.14
N LEU A 206 -4.88 -0.13 -3.58
CA LEU A 206 -5.24 -0.49 -4.95
C LEU A 206 -5.40 0.75 -5.85
N ASP A 207 -5.74 1.88 -5.25
CA ASP A 207 -5.96 3.11 -5.98
C ASP A 207 -4.64 3.76 -6.39
N THR A 208 -4.60 4.20 -7.64
CA THR A 208 -3.47 4.92 -8.22
C THR A 208 -3.71 6.43 -8.16
N ASN A 209 -2.63 7.21 -8.25
CA ASN A 209 -2.68 8.68 -8.26
C ASN A 209 -3.36 9.29 -7.00
N LYS A 210 -2.82 8.93 -5.83
CA LYS A 210 -3.32 9.37 -4.51
C LYS A 210 -3.38 10.89 -4.33
N GLN A 211 -2.58 11.65 -5.09
CA GLN A 211 -2.60 13.11 -5.06
C GLN A 211 -3.99 13.66 -5.40
N VAL A 212 -4.70 13.05 -6.34
CA VAL A 212 -6.06 13.47 -6.72
C VAL A 212 -7.02 13.34 -5.53
N TYR A 213 -6.83 12.35 -4.66
CA TYR A 213 -7.69 12.17 -3.49
C TYR A 213 -7.40 13.21 -2.44
N PHE A 214 -6.12 13.50 -2.21
CA PHE A 214 -5.68 14.57 -1.33
C PHE A 214 -6.25 15.93 -1.76
N ASP A 215 -6.12 16.29 -3.04
CA ASP A 215 -6.63 17.56 -3.59
C ASP A 215 -8.17 17.66 -3.46
N LYS A 216 -8.87 16.53 -3.66
CA LYS A 216 -10.32 16.45 -3.45
C LYS A 216 -10.69 16.64 -1.99
N LEU A 217 -9.96 16.05 -1.05
CA LEU A 217 -10.21 16.21 0.38
C LEU A 217 -10.02 17.67 0.81
N ILE A 218 -8.93 18.32 0.38
CA ILE A 218 -8.72 19.77 0.59
C ILE A 218 -9.92 20.56 0.05
N THR A 219 -10.32 20.29 -1.20
CA THR A 219 -11.44 20.98 -1.84
C THR A 219 -12.75 20.75 -1.09
N MET A 220 -13.01 19.52 -0.62
CA MET A 220 -14.21 19.21 0.15
C MET A 220 -14.21 19.95 1.49
N ILE A 221 -13.08 19.97 2.20
CA ILE A 221 -12.93 20.67 3.49
C ILE A 221 -13.17 22.18 3.30
N GLU A 222 -12.47 22.82 2.38
CA GLU A 222 -12.52 24.29 2.24
C GLU A 222 -13.76 24.80 1.49
N GLN A 223 -14.07 24.20 0.34
CA GLN A 223 -15.06 24.76 -0.60
C GLN A 223 -16.44 24.16 -0.38
N SER A 224 -16.50 22.85 -0.09
CA SER A 224 -17.76 22.20 0.29
C SER A 224 -18.09 22.39 1.77
N ARG A 225 -17.14 22.89 2.58
CA ARG A 225 -17.33 23.19 4.01
C ARG A 225 -17.84 21.97 4.76
N LEU A 226 -17.12 20.86 4.66
CA LEU A 226 -17.45 19.67 5.44
C LEU A 226 -17.56 20.04 6.93
N LYS A 227 -18.55 19.47 7.62
CA LYS A 227 -18.80 19.72 9.05
C LYS A 227 -18.07 18.74 9.96
N ALA A 228 -17.85 17.53 9.46
CA ALA A 228 -17.16 16.45 10.15
C ALA A 228 -16.72 15.40 9.12
N ILE A 229 -15.71 14.62 9.48
CA ILE A 229 -15.26 13.46 8.70
C ILE A 229 -15.28 12.24 9.62
N THR A 230 -15.94 11.16 9.19
CA THR A 230 -15.70 9.84 9.76
C THR A 230 -14.83 9.06 8.79
N VAL A 231 -13.65 8.64 9.23
CA VAL A 231 -12.74 7.76 8.49
C VAL A 231 -12.94 6.33 8.97
N LEU A 232 -13.52 5.48 8.12
CA LEU A 232 -13.80 4.08 8.44
C LEU A 232 -12.78 3.19 7.74
N VAL A 233 -11.95 2.50 8.51
CA VAL A 233 -10.80 1.72 8.00
C VAL A 233 -10.80 0.30 8.56
N MET A 234 -10.17 -0.63 7.85
CA MET A 234 -9.91 -1.97 8.37
C MET A 234 -8.67 -1.97 9.29
N GLN A 235 -8.54 -2.97 10.17
CA GLN A 235 -7.39 -3.16 11.07
C GLN A 235 -6.05 -3.39 10.35
N VAL A 236 -6.09 -3.66 9.04
CA VAL A 236 -4.91 -3.99 8.24
C VAL A 236 -4.08 -2.75 7.94
N PRO A 237 -2.75 -2.89 7.83
CA PRO A 237 -1.84 -1.73 7.72
C PRO A 237 -2.09 -0.89 6.46
N CYS A 238 -2.57 -1.50 5.38
CA CYS A 238 -2.83 -0.77 4.13
C CYS A 238 -3.85 0.36 4.30
N CYS A 239 -4.84 0.24 5.19
CA CYS A 239 -5.86 1.27 5.38
C CYS A 239 -5.33 2.52 6.12
N GLY A 240 -4.16 2.46 6.76
CA GLY A 240 -3.56 3.59 7.46
C GLY A 240 -3.30 4.80 6.55
N GLY A 241 -3.04 4.57 5.27
CA GLY A 241 -2.82 5.64 4.29
C GLY A 241 -4.03 6.57 4.11
N LEU A 242 -5.25 6.07 4.33
CA LEU A 242 -6.47 6.89 4.24
C LEU A 242 -6.58 7.87 5.43
N VAL A 243 -6.22 7.40 6.63
CA VAL A 243 -6.18 8.23 7.84
C VAL A 243 -5.11 9.31 7.71
N GLN A 244 -3.91 8.94 7.26
CA GLN A 244 -2.80 9.89 7.03
C GLN A 244 -3.16 10.97 6.02
N MET A 245 -3.84 10.60 4.94
CA MET A 245 -4.27 11.55 3.91
C MET A 245 -5.25 12.59 4.46
N VAL A 246 -6.19 12.18 5.30
CA VAL A 246 -7.13 13.10 5.97
C VAL A 246 -6.39 14.01 6.96
N GLN A 247 -5.50 13.46 7.79
CA GLN A 247 -4.71 14.24 8.75
C GLN A 247 -3.88 15.32 8.04
N GLN A 248 -3.20 14.96 6.94
CA GLN A 248 -2.42 15.90 6.14
C GLN A 248 -3.30 16.96 5.48
N ALA A 249 -4.51 16.60 5.02
CA ALA A 249 -5.43 17.56 4.41
C ALA A 249 -5.93 18.59 5.44
N ILE A 250 -6.14 18.17 6.68
CA ILE A 250 -6.51 19.06 7.80
C ILE A 250 -5.36 19.98 8.15
N GLU A 251 -4.15 19.45 8.31
CA GLU A 251 -2.95 20.24 8.59
C GLU A 251 -2.70 21.29 7.49
N MET A 252 -2.85 20.90 6.22
CA MET A 252 -2.69 21.80 5.07
C MET A 252 -3.74 22.91 5.01
N THR A 253 -5.00 22.59 5.36
CA THR A 253 -6.11 23.57 5.32
C THR A 253 -6.20 24.42 6.59
N GLY A 254 -5.51 24.02 7.67
CA GLY A 254 -5.65 24.64 8.99
C GLY A 254 -7.06 24.54 9.57
N SER A 255 -7.85 23.55 9.12
CA SER A 255 -9.24 23.36 9.53
C SER A 255 -9.34 22.80 10.95
N ASP A 256 -10.38 23.19 11.68
CA ASP A 256 -10.74 22.66 13.00
C ASP A 256 -11.82 21.56 12.92
N ILE A 257 -12.00 20.96 11.74
CA ILE A 257 -12.99 19.93 11.50
C ILE A 257 -12.74 18.69 12.36
N VAL A 258 -13.81 18.19 12.99
CA VAL A 258 -13.74 16.96 13.80
C VAL A 258 -13.57 15.74 12.89
N VAL A 259 -12.58 14.91 13.20
CA VAL A 259 -12.37 13.61 12.53
C VAL A 259 -12.50 12.45 13.48
N ASP A 260 -13.49 11.59 13.22
CA ASP A 260 -13.66 10.31 13.90
C ASP A 260 -13.04 9.18 13.08
N VAL A 261 -12.06 8.48 13.64
CA VAL A 261 -11.48 7.27 13.03
C VAL A 261 -12.09 6.04 13.68
N LYS A 262 -12.67 5.16 12.87
CA LYS A 262 -13.22 3.87 13.30
C LYS A 262 -12.49 2.71 12.61
N VAL A 263 -12.03 1.76 13.41
CA VAL A 263 -11.28 0.58 12.94
C VAL A 263 -12.16 -0.66 12.99
N ILE A 264 -12.38 -1.28 11.84
CA ILE A 264 -13.10 -2.53 11.66
C ILE A 264 -12.11 -3.70 11.62
N GLY A 265 -12.36 -4.72 12.42
CA GLY A 265 -11.59 -5.96 12.43
C GLY A 265 -11.80 -6.77 11.15
N ILE A 266 -10.84 -7.64 10.83
CA ILE A 266 -10.99 -8.59 9.72
C ILE A 266 -12.15 -9.57 9.92
N ASP A 267 -12.63 -9.71 11.16
CA ASP A 267 -13.79 -10.48 11.57
C ASP A 267 -15.10 -9.66 11.55
N GLY A 268 -15.07 -8.43 11.04
CA GLY A 268 -16.25 -7.58 10.89
C GLY A 268 -16.72 -6.85 12.15
N LYS A 269 -15.95 -6.89 13.25
CA LYS A 269 -16.29 -6.17 14.50
C LYS A 269 -15.67 -4.78 14.56
N VAL A 270 -16.27 -3.85 15.28
CA VAL A 270 -15.61 -2.57 15.61
C VAL A 270 -14.56 -2.81 16.69
N LEU A 271 -13.30 -2.48 16.43
CA LEU A 271 -12.20 -2.68 17.37
C LEU A 271 -11.84 -1.41 18.14
N LYS A 272 -11.87 -0.26 17.47
CA LYS A 272 -11.41 1.00 18.03
C LYS A 272 -12.15 2.19 17.43
N GLU A 273 -12.40 3.17 18.27
CA GLU A 273 -12.91 4.49 17.89
C GLU A 273 -12.01 5.55 18.53
N THR A 274 -11.54 6.50 17.73
CA THR A 274 -10.64 7.56 18.20
C THR A 274 -10.87 8.82 17.39
N GLN A 275 -10.87 9.95 18.07
CA GLN A 275 -10.94 11.24 17.43
C GLN A 275 -9.53 11.78 17.20
N ILE A 276 -9.27 12.32 16.02
CA ILE A 276 -8.03 13.02 15.67
C ILE A 276 -8.37 14.48 15.31
N ASN A 277 -7.50 15.40 15.75
CA ASN A 277 -7.52 16.81 15.37
C ASN A 277 -6.31 17.10 14.51
#